data_AF-A0A942YQD7-F1
#
_entry.id   AF-A0A942YQD7-F1
#
_cell.length_a   1.000
_cell.length_b   1.000
_cell.length_c   1.000
_cell.angle_alpha   90.00
_cell.angle_beta   90.00
_cell.angle_gamma   90.00
#
_symmetry.space_group_name_H-M   'P 1'
#
loop_
_entity.id
_entity.type
_entity.pdbx_description
1 polymer ?
#
loop_
_entity_poly.entity_id
_entity_poly.type
_entity_poly.pdbx_seq_one_letter_code
_entity_poly.pdbx_strand_id
1 'polypeptide(L)' 'MKKNSLTLAGRTYEVQDYNRKDTLSSGLATTHEQVSEVYMEGEIKAVVDDVNGSDIELNKKDQK' A
#
# COMPACT_ATOMS: atom_id res chain seq x y z
N MET A 1 22.72 -3.74 20.39
CA MET A 1 21.67 -4.18 19.42
C MET A 1 20.24 -3.86 19.86
N LYS A 2 19.86 -3.90 21.16
CA LYS A 2 18.45 -3.69 21.61
C LYS A 2 17.81 -2.29 21.35
N LYS A 3 18.59 -1.21 21.24
CA LYS A 3 18.02 0.15 21.04
C LYS A 3 17.42 0.34 19.64
N ASN A 4 18.09 -0.14 18.59
CA ASN A 4 17.62 0.06 17.21
C ASN A 4 16.35 -0.74 16.88
N SER A 5 16.14 -1.89 17.50
CA SER A 5 14.91 -2.66 17.31
C SER A 5 13.70 -1.99 17.97
N LEU A 6 13.90 -1.38 19.14
CA LEU A 6 12.85 -0.62 19.83
C LEU A 6 12.45 0.64 19.05
N THR A 7 13.41 1.35 18.44
CA THR A 7 13.12 2.49 17.58
C THR A 7 12.40 2.08 16.29
N LEU A 8 12.62 0.85 15.80
CA LEU A 8 11.96 0.33 14.60
C LEU A 8 10.50 -0.05 14.87
N ALA A 9 10.25 -0.76 15.97
CA ALA A 9 8.92 -1.31 16.30
C ALA A 9 7.88 -0.25 16.69
N GLY A 10 8.31 0.95 17.12
CA GLY A 10 7.42 2.04 17.51
C GLY A 10 7.22 3.12 16.44
N ARG A 11 7.81 2.94 15.26
CA ARG A 11 7.78 3.97 14.22
C ARG A 11 6.43 3.96 13.49
N THR A 12 5.87 5.15 13.30
CA THR A 12 4.69 5.40 12.46
C THR A 12 5.09 6.17 11.21
N TYR A 13 4.18 6.27 10.25
CA TYR A 13 4.38 7.11 9.07
C TYR A 13 4.69 8.57 9.46
N GLU A 14 5.66 9.15 8.77
CA GLU A 14 5.98 10.58 8.79
C GLU A 14 6.07 11.12 7.36
N VAL A 15 5.70 12.38 7.13
CA VAL A 15 5.73 13.00 5.77
C VAL A 15 7.09 12.87 5.07
N GLN A 16 8.17 12.86 5.84
CA GLN A 16 9.54 12.73 5.33
C GLN A 16 9.83 11.33 4.74
N ASP A 17 9.01 10.32 5.05
CA ASP A 17 9.15 8.94 4.57
C ASP A 17 9.08 8.83 3.05
N TYR A 18 8.37 9.73 2.38
CA TYR A 18 8.36 9.84 0.92
C TYR A 18 9.75 10.12 0.32
N ASN A 19 10.65 10.74 1.09
CA ASN A 19 11.98 11.15 0.61
C ASN A 19 13.12 10.29 1.18
N ARG A 20 12.83 9.40 2.14
CA ARG A 20 13.82 8.52 2.76
C ARG A 20 14.03 7.28 1.87
N LYS A 21 15.26 6.77 1.84
CA LYS A 21 15.67 5.68 0.93
C LYS A 21 15.73 4.30 1.59
N ASP A 22 15.37 4.17 2.86
CA ASP A 22 15.33 2.89 3.55
C ASP A 22 14.00 2.17 3.36
N THR A 23 14.04 0.83 3.38
CA THR A 23 12.88 -0.03 3.10
C THR A 23 11.70 0.23 4.03
N LEU A 24 11.94 0.52 5.31
CA LEU A 24 10.84 0.78 6.23
C LEU A 24 10.11 2.08 5.87
N SER A 25 10.86 3.14 5.58
CA SER A 25 10.28 4.41 5.09
C SER A 25 9.47 4.20 3.82
N SER A 26 10.02 3.47 2.85
CA SER A 26 9.32 3.20 1.59
C SER A 26 8.01 2.45 1.83
N GLY A 27 7.99 1.42 2.68
CA GLY A 27 6.77 0.69 3.00
C GLY A 27 5.72 1.52 3.75
N LEU A 28 6.15 2.36 4.70
CA LEU A 28 5.27 3.29 5.41
C LEU A 28 4.65 4.32 4.45
N ALA A 29 5.45 4.87 3.54
CA ALA A 29 4.97 5.82 2.53
C ALA A 29 3.97 5.18 1.54
N THR A 30 4.28 3.97 1.03
CA THR A 30 3.39 3.25 0.11
C THR A 30 2.03 2.93 0.73
N THR A 31 1.98 2.50 1.99
CA THR A 31 0.69 2.21 2.64
C THR A 31 -0.10 3.49 2.95
N HIS A 32 0.58 4.60 3.27
CA HIS A 32 -0.07 5.91 3.42
C HIS A 32 -0.68 6.40 2.10
N GLU A 33 0.05 6.23 0.99
CA GLU A 33 -0.43 6.55 -0.37
C GLU A 33 -1.65 5.72 -0.73
N GLN A 34 -1.61 4.39 -0.57
CA GLN A 34 -2.76 3.51 -0.85
C GLN A 34 -4.02 3.91 -0.09
N VAL A 35 -3.90 4.27 1.21
CA VAL A 35 -5.05 4.74 2.00
C VAL A 35 -5.56 6.09 1.51
N SER A 36 -4.66 6.99 1.12
CA SER A 36 -5.01 8.32 0.61
C SER A 36 -5.70 8.23 -0.75
N GLU A 37 -5.18 7.39 -1.66
CA GLU A 37 -5.79 7.09 -2.96
C GLU A 37 -7.20 6.55 -2.79
N VAL A 38 -7.40 5.56 -1.90
CA VAL A 38 -8.73 5.01 -1.62
C VAL A 38 -9.70 6.07 -1.10
N TYR A 39 -9.22 7.00 -0.26
CA TYR A 39 -10.04 8.08 0.27
C TYR A 39 -10.39 9.15 -0.79
N MET A 40 -9.45 9.49 -1.68
CA MET A 40 -9.64 10.53 -2.68
C MET A 40 -10.34 10.04 -3.96
N GLU A 41 -9.94 8.87 -4.47
CA GLU A 41 -10.36 8.33 -5.76
C GLU A 41 -11.44 7.25 -5.62
N GLY A 42 -11.62 6.69 -4.42
CA GLY A 42 -12.52 5.55 -4.17
C GLY A 42 -11.79 4.21 -4.20
N GLU A 43 -12.52 3.10 -4.05
CA GLU A 43 -11.96 1.76 -3.88
C GLU A 43 -11.07 1.32 -5.06
N ILE A 44 -9.82 0.92 -4.79
CA ILE A 44 -8.95 0.26 -5.77
C ILE A 44 -9.54 -1.12 -6.08
N LYS A 45 -10.17 -1.27 -7.24
CA LYS A 45 -10.64 -2.58 -7.72
C LYS A 45 -9.47 -3.37 -8.29
N ALA A 46 -9.32 -4.63 -7.84
CA ALA A 46 -8.45 -5.59 -8.51
C ALA A 46 -9.10 -5.97 -9.85
N VAL A 47 -8.74 -5.25 -10.91
CA VAL A 47 -9.09 -5.59 -12.28
C VAL A 47 -8.02 -6.53 -12.84
N VAL A 48 -8.46 -7.62 -13.47
CA VAL A 48 -7.58 -8.40 -14.35
C VAL A 48 -7.79 -7.86 -15.75
N ASP A 49 -6.72 -7.38 -16.36
CA ASP A 49 -6.71 -6.99 -17.76
C ASP A 49 -6.92 -8.27 -18.59
N ASP A 50 -8.06 -8.40 -19.28
CA ASP A 50 -8.23 -9.46 -20.28
C ASP A 50 -7.17 -9.26 -21.39
N VAL A 51 -6.78 -10.33 -22.08
CA VAL A 51 -5.81 -10.25 -23.20
C VAL A 51 -6.27 -9.30 -24.33
N ASN A 52 -7.53 -8.88 -24.31
CA ASN A 52 -8.15 -7.90 -25.19
C ASN A 52 -8.26 -6.47 -24.61
N GLY A 53 -7.65 -6.20 -23.45
CA GLY A 53 -7.64 -4.88 -22.80
C GLY A 53 -8.97 -4.44 -22.19
N SER A 54 -9.79 -5.42 -21.75
CA SER A 54 -11.05 -5.15 -21.04
C SER A 54 -10.86 -5.48 -19.56
N ASP A 55 -11.16 -4.50 -18.70
CA ASP A 55 -11.13 -4.67 -17.24
C ASP A 55 -12.21 -5.67 -16.80
N ILE A 56 -11.78 -6.82 -16.28
CA ILE A 56 -12.68 -7.77 -15.63
C ILE A 56 -12.58 -7.55 -14.12
N GLU A 57 -13.65 -7.02 -13.53
CA GLU A 57 -13.78 -6.92 -12.07
C GLU A 57 -13.90 -8.31 -11.45
N LEU A 58 -12.93 -8.68 -10.60
CA LEU A 58 -12.98 -9.94 -9.88
C LEU A 58 -14.03 -9.88 -8.76
N ASN A 59 -15.20 -10.45 -9.03
CA ASN A 59 -16.23 -10.63 -8.02
C ASN A 59 -15.79 -11.69 -6.99
N LYS A 60 -15.70 -11.31 -5.70
CA LYS A 60 -15.31 -12.19 -4.57
C LYS A 60 -16.24 -13.41 -4.32
N LYS A 61 -17.20 -13.70 -5.21
CA LYS A 61 -18.22 -14.74 -5.02
C LYS A 61 -17.81 -16.13 -5.51
N ASP A 62 -16.72 -16.24 -6.27
CA ASP A 62 -16.36 -17.51 -6.95
C ASP A 62 -15.27 -18.32 -6.24
N GLN A 63 -14.93 -17.98 -4.99
CA GLN A 63 -14.11 -18.84 -4.12
C GLN A 63 -15.00 -19.58 -3.13
N LYS A 64 -15.67 -20.65 -3.59
CA LYS A 64 -16.29 -21.64 -2.71
C LYS A 64 -15.97 -23.06 -3.16
#